data_AF-A0AAD9W400-F1
#
_entry.id   AF-A0AAD9W400-F1
#
_cell.length_a   1.000
_cell.length_b   1.000
_cell.length_c   1.000
_cell.angle_alpha   90.00
_cell.angle_beta   90.00
_cell.angle_gamma   90.00
#
_symmetry.space_group_name_H-M   'P 1'
#
loop_
_entity.id
_entity.type
_entity.pdbx_description
1 polymer ?
#
loop_
_entity_poly.entity_id
_entity_poly.type
_entity_poly.pdbx_seq_one_letter_code
_entity_poly.pdbx_strand_id
1 'polypeptide(L)'
;MSVSLCGYRAREQEQPEKTFWLEFQVCSDGHYDQAAQSAAATPPSTATFTCFGDLPVELRLKIWEHLLQPRVVIAACLDEENAAEKRAQLARRRNLPAAPVLLGVCHEARALALRHYERAFGWRVPAMLARPRSAAPRVWFDFAQDTLLLLGELEPYDSSNINAPMVYFLDRADTRRVRHVACAFEELRFGEIESEQIFGCLFHVIDSFTGAERLLITSTEEDLERHTMIGCLPSSTDNVVQKIWWAWINGTSIVTSRMRDRQILMVREDGLADFVAGHI
;
A
#
# COMPACT_ATOMS: atom_id res chain seq x y z
N MET A 1 31.94 25.96 -56.85
CA MET A 1 30.64 25.28 -56.60
C MET A 1 30.58 25.00 -55.11
N SER A 2 29.81 25.81 -54.37
CA SER A 2 29.67 25.69 -52.92
C SER A 2 28.37 24.96 -52.66
N VAL A 3 28.44 23.75 -52.09
CA VAL A 3 27.26 22.97 -51.73
C VAL A 3 26.95 23.27 -50.27
N SER A 4 25.96 24.13 -50.06
CA SER A 4 25.31 24.33 -48.76
C SER A 4 24.51 23.09 -48.40
N LEU A 5 24.94 22.35 -47.37
CA LEU A 5 24.12 21.31 -46.75
C LEU A 5 23.16 21.97 -45.75
N CYS A 6 22.03 22.42 -46.30
CA CYS A 6 20.84 22.77 -45.55
C CYS A 6 20.14 21.47 -45.12
N GLY A 7 19.97 21.29 -43.81
CA GLY A 7 18.75 20.77 -43.21
C GLY A 7 18.53 19.25 -43.23
N TYR A 8 18.60 18.65 -42.05
CA TYR A 8 17.53 17.78 -41.52
C TYR A 8 17.53 17.93 -39.99
N ARG A 9 16.82 18.94 -39.47
CA ARG A 9 16.34 18.90 -38.08
C ARG A 9 15.13 17.97 -38.10
N ALA A 10 15.30 16.73 -37.67
CA ALA A 10 14.18 15.93 -37.24
C ALA A 10 13.47 16.74 -36.14
N ARG A 11 12.21 17.08 -36.35
CA ARG A 11 11.31 17.45 -35.26
C ARG A 11 11.16 16.17 -34.44
N GLU A 12 12.00 15.98 -33.44
CA GLU A 12 11.64 15.19 -32.28
C GLU A 12 10.36 15.84 -31.75
N GLN A 13 9.23 15.19 -31.99
CA GLN A 13 8.02 15.48 -31.24
C GLN A 13 8.38 15.10 -29.80
N GLU A 14 8.82 16.08 -29.01
CA GLU A 14 8.96 15.94 -27.56
C GLU A 14 7.60 15.48 -27.03
N GLN A 15 7.47 14.17 -26.82
CA GLN A 15 6.34 13.64 -26.08
C GLN A 15 6.38 14.30 -24.70
N PRO A 16 5.24 14.76 -24.17
CA PRO A 16 5.22 15.44 -22.88
C PRO A 16 5.86 14.55 -21.82
N GLU A 17 6.81 15.11 -21.08
CA GLU A 17 7.53 14.43 -20.01
C GLU A 17 6.52 14.00 -18.94
N LYS A 18 6.38 12.69 -18.71
CA LYS A 18 5.46 12.16 -17.70
C LYS A 18 5.83 12.68 -16.32
N THR A 19 4.83 12.78 -15.45
CA THR A 19 5.01 13.20 -14.06
C THR A 19 4.32 12.21 -13.14
N PHE A 20 5.07 11.62 -12.22
CA PHE A 20 4.55 10.70 -11.21
C PHE A 20 4.61 11.32 -9.80
N TRP A 21 3.73 10.88 -8.90
CA TRP A 21 3.79 11.20 -7.47
C TRP A 21 3.09 10.16 -6.61
N LEU A 22 3.38 10.19 -5.31
CA LEU A 22 2.68 9.36 -4.33
C LEU A 22 1.68 10.18 -3.51
N GLU A 23 0.47 9.64 -3.37
CA GLU A 23 -0.54 10.09 -2.41
C GLU A 23 -0.74 9.04 -1.32
N PHE A 24 -1.00 9.48 -0.10
CA PHE A 24 -1.20 8.59 1.04
C PHE A 24 -2.57 8.82 1.67
N GLN A 25 -3.27 7.74 2.00
CA GLN A 25 -4.58 7.77 2.65
C GLN A 25 -4.67 6.65 3.69
N VAL A 26 -5.33 6.91 4.81
CA VAL A 26 -5.60 5.89 5.82
C VAL A 26 -7.03 5.39 5.58
N CYS A 27 -7.19 4.09 5.29
CA CYS A 27 -8.50 3.50 5.01
C CYS A 27 -9.05 2.58 6.12
N SER A 28 -8.20 2.19 7.06
CA SER A 28 -8.60 1.53 8.30
C SER A 28 -7.69 1.97 9.43
N ASP A 29 -8.25 2.16 10.62
CA ASP A 29 -7.51 2.41 11.86
C ASP A 29 -7.59 1.24 12.85
N GLY A 30 -8.18 0.11 12.44
CA GLY A 30 -8.32 -1.11 13.24
C GLY A 30 -9.41 -1.06 14.32
N HIS A 31 -10.15 0.04 14.48
CA HIS A 31 -11.15 0.20 15.56
C HIS A 31 -12.61 0.12 15.11
N TYR A 32 -12.90 0.24 13.80
CA TYR A 32 -14.26 0.60 13.35
C TYR A 32 -15.18 -0.54 12.90
N ASP A 33 -14.72 -1.79 12.80
CA ASP A 33 -15.59 -2.84 12.25
C ASP A 33 -16.64 -3.36 13.26
N GLN A 34 -16.49 -3.04 14.56
CA GLN A 34 -17.54 -3.22 15.57
C GLN A 34 -18.62 -2.12 15.55
N ALA A 35 -18.33 -0.94 14.98
CA ALA A 35 -19.28 0.17 14.95
C ALA A 35 -20.34 -0.01 13.85
N ALA A 36 -20.02 -0.66 12.74
CA ALA A 36 -20.98 -0.95 11.66
C ALA A 36 -22.08 -1.93 12.12
N GLN A 37 -21.75 -2.86 13.03
CA GLN A 37 -22.74 -3.72 13.69
C GLN A 37 -23.58 -2.98 14.74
N SER A 38 -23.12 -1.81 15.21
CA SER A 38 -23.81 -0.99 16.22
C SER A 38 -24.61 0.17 15.63
N ALA A 39 -24.45 0.50 14.34
CA ALA A 39 -25.09 1.64 13.68
C ALA A 39 -26.62 1.47 13.47
N ALA A 40 -27.18 0.30 13.76
CA ALA A 40 -28.62 0.09 13.84
C ALA A 40 -29.25 0.65 15.14
N ALA A 41 -28.43 1.14 16.08
CA ALA A 41 -28.90 1.78 17.31
C ALA A 41 -28.79 3.31 17.21
N THR A 42 -29.86 3.98 17.62
CA THR A 42 -29.97 5.43 17.86
C THR A 42 -28.68 5.99 18.44
N PRO A 43 -28.16 7.15 17.99
CA PRO A 43 -26.90 7.70 18.49
C PRO A 43 -26.97 7.78 20.02
N PRO A 44 -26.11 7.05 20.76
CA PRO A 44 -26.13 7.13 22.20
C PRO A 44 -25.81 8.58 22.58
N SER A 45 -26.60 9.14 23.50
CA SER A 45 -26.25 10.39 24.17
C SER A 45 -24.79 10.31 24.57
N THR A 46 -23.97 11.30 24.20
CA THR A 46 -22.55 11.38 24.58
C THR A 46 -22.43 11.36 26.10
N ALA A 47 -22.35 10.15 26.66
CA ALA A 47 -22.11 9.92 28.07
C ALA A 47 -20.62 10.17 28.30
N THR A 48 -20.29 11.31 28.87
CA THR A 48 -18.90 11.63 29.21
C THR A 48 -18.44 10.67 30.29
N PHE A 49 -17.55 9.74 29.95
CA PHE A 49 -16.88 8.88 30.92
C PHE A 49 -15.83 9.71 31.68
N THR A 50 -16.20 10.25 32.85
CA THR A 50 -15.35 11.16 33.63
C THR A 50 -14.34 10.46 34.53
N CYS A 51 -14.55 9.17 34.85
CA CYS A 51 -13.71 8.43 35.80
C CYS A 51 -12.37 7.95 35.24
N PHE A 52 -12.06 8.19 33.95
CA PHE A 52 -10.81 7.72 33.36
C PHE A 52 -9.57 8.25 34.10
N GLY A 53 -9.61 9.52 34.53
CA GLY A 53 -8.49 10.14 35.26
C GLY A 53 -8.26 9.57 36.66
N ASP A 54 -9.28 8.94 37.26
CA ASP A 54 -9.22 8.37 38.60
C ASP A 54 -8.60 6.95 38.61
N LEU A 55 -8.39 6.36 37.42
CA LEU A 55 -7.77 5.05 37.29
C LEU A 55 -6.26 5.13 37.64
N PRO A 56 -5.71 4.11 38.32
CA PRO A 56 -4.28 3.92 38.45
C PRO A 56 -3.56 4.03 37.10
N VAL A 57 -2.34 4.58 37.11
CA VAL A 57 -1.58 4.86 35.87
C VAL A 57 -1.37 3.59 35.04
N GLU A 58 -1.19 2.45 35.67
CA GLU A 58 -1.01 1.16 35.00
C GLU A 58 -2.26 0.76 34.21
N LEU A 59 -3.46 1.04 34.74
CA LEU A 59 -4.71 0.74 34.03
C LEU A 59 -4.93 1.72 32.88
N ARG A 60 -4.61 3.01 33.06
CA ARG A 60 -4.71 4.01 31.99
C ARG A 60 -3.77 3.68 30.84
N LEU A 61 -2.52 3.32 31.14
CA LEU A 61 -1.54 2.88 30.15
C LEU A 61 -2.00 1.62 29.41
N LYS A 62 -2.52 0.60 30.12
CA LYS A 62 -3.09 -0.60 29.47
C LYS A 62 -4.23 -0.24 28.52
N ILE A 63 -5.13 0.66 28.91
CA ILE A 63 -6.22 1.11 28.04
C ILE A 63 -5.66 1.78 26.78
N TRP A 64 -4.64 2.64 26.92
CA TRP A 64 -3.98 3.26 25.77
C TRP A 64 -3.24 2.25 24.88
N GLU A 65 -2.60 1.23 25.46
CA GLU A 65 -1.97 0.14 24.71
C GLU A 65 -2.99 -0.64 23.88
N HIS A 66 -4.19 -0.88 24.43
CA HIS A 66 -5.28 -1.50 23.66
C HIS A 66 -5.81 -0.65 22.50
N LEU A 67 -5.57 0.67 22.53
CA LEU A 67 -5.91 1.56 21.41
C LEU A 67 -4.87 1.56 20.28
N LEU A 68 -3.71 0.92 20.47
CA LEU A 68 -2.80 0.62 19.37
C LEU A 68 -3.38 -0.54 18.57
N GLN A 69 -3.97 -0.24 17.42
CA GLN A 69 -4.51 -1.24 16.51
C GLN A 69 -3.82 -1.14 15.15
N PRO A 70 -3.73 -2.25 14.39
CA PRO A 70 -3.16 -2.27 13.05
C PRO A 70 -3.94 -1.35 12.11
N ARG A 71 -3.25 -0.37 11.52
CA ARG A 71 -3.85 0.54 10.54
C ARG A 71 -3.52 0.07 9.12
N VAL A 72 -4.38 0.42 8.17
CA VAL A 72 -4.09 0.24 6.74
C VAL A 72 -3.83 1.60 6.13
N VAL A 73 -2.60 1.80 5.67
CA VAL A 73 -2.17 3.02 4.98
C VAL A 73 -1.95 2.71 3.51
N ILE A 74 -2.68 3.40 2.65
CA ILE A 74 -2.56 3.32 1.21
C ILE A 74 -1.41 4.21 0.76
N ALA A 75 -0.54 3.69 -0.10
CA ALA A 75 0.40 4.44 -0.91
C ALA A 75 -0.02 4.30 -2.38
N ALA A 76 -0.59 5.36 -2.94
CA ALA A 76 -1.09 5.39 -4.31
C ALA A 76 -0.08 6.08 -5.23
N CYS A 77 0.36 5.40 -6.30
CA CYS A 77 1.19 5.99 -7.35
C CYS A 77 0.33 6.53 -8.49
N LEU A 78 0.39 7.85 -8.73
CA LEU A 78 -0.43 8.56 -9.69
C LEU A 78 0.43 9.21 -10.77
N ASP A 79 -0.15 9.36 -11.96
CA ASP A 79 0.29 10.27 -13.01
C ASP A 79 -0.87 11.15 -13.51
N GLU A 80 -0.61 12.01 -14.50
CA GLU A 80 -1.63 12.91 -15.05
C GLU A 80 -2.76 12.17 -15.79
N GLU A 81 -2.50 10.97 -16.31
CA GLU A 81 -3.44 10.20 -17.12
C GLU A 81 -4.44 9.44 -16.22
N ASN A 82 -3.96 8.82 -15.15
CA ASN A 82 -4.76 8.00 -14.26
C ASN A 82 -5.25 8.72 -12.99
N ALA A 83 -4.77 9.94 -12.70
CA ALA A 83 -5.03 10.59 -11.40
C ALA A 83 -6.52 10.71 -11.06
N ALA A 84 -7.38 10.94 -12.06
CA ALA A 84 -8.82 11.02 -11.85
C ALA A 84 -9.42 9.67 -11.42
N GLU A 85 -9.01 8.59 -12.08
CA GLU A 85 -9.43 7.23 -11.77
C GLU A 85 -8.91 6.79 -10.40
N LYS A 86 -7.62 6.96 -10.13
CA LYS A 86 -7.01 6.55 -8.85
C LYS A 86 -7.55 7.34 -7.67
N ARG A 87 -7.87 8.63 -7.84
CA ARG A 87 -8.57 9.40 -6.80
C ARG A 87 -10.01 8.93 -6.61
N ALA A 88 -10.71 8.50 -7.67
CA ALA A 88 -12.03 7.89 -7.53
C ALA A 88 -11.96 6.56 -6.76
N GLN A 89 -10.95 5.73 -7.03
CA GLN A 89 -10.67 4.51 -6.28
C GLN A 89 -10.36 4.79 -4.80
N LEU A 90 -9.53 5.81 -4.51
CA LEU A 90 -9.26 6.26 -3.14
C LEU A 90 -10.52 6.78 -2.44
N ALA A 91 -11.38 7.52 -3.15
CA ALA A 91 -12.62 8.07 -2.62
C ALA A 91 -13.68 7.02 -2.29
N ARG A 92 -13.64 5.84 -2.92
CA ARG A 92 -14.48 4.69 -2.56
C ARG A 92 -14.08 4.07 -1.21
N ARG A 93 -12.84 4.31 -0.78
CA ARG A 93 -12.29 3.81 0.48
C ARG A 93 -12.49 4.86 1.56
N ARG A 94 -12.54 4.42 2.83
CA ARG A 94 -12.61 5.35 3.97
C ARG A 94 -11.40 6.29 3.92
N ASN A 95 -11.61 7.56 4.26
CA ASN A 95 -10.55 8.55 4.40
C ASN A 95 -10.48 8.99 5.86
N LEU A 96 -9.65 8.29 6.62
CA LEU A 96 -9.46 8.52 8.04
C LEU A 96 -8.32 9.54 8.28
N PRO A 97 -8.29 10.17 9.46
CA PRO A 97 -7.21 11.09 9.81
C PRO A 97 -5.82 10.45 9.64
N ALA A 98 -4.90 11.20 9.02
CA ALA A 98 -3.55 10.72 8.76
C ALA A 98 -2.75 10.42 10.05
N ALA A 99 -2.99 11.19 11.12
CA ALA A 99 -2.37 10.98 12.41
C ALA A 99 -3.21 10.03 13.28
N PRO A 100 -2.60 9.01 13.92
CA PRO A 100 -3.27 8.19 14.93
C PRO A 100 -3.93 9.04 16.00
N VAL A 101 -5.15 8.64 16.40
CA VAL A 101 -5.94 9.38 17.41
C VAL A 101 -5.16 9.60 18.70
N LEU A 102 -4.36 8.59 19.12
CA LEU A 102 -3.54 8.63 20.34
C LEU A 102 -2.53 9.80 20.36
N LEU A 103 -2.07 10.28 19.20
CA LEU A 103 -1.21 11.47 19.14
C LEU A 103 -1.95 12.76 19.49
N GLY A 104 -3.28 12.78 19.43
CA GLY A 104 -4.11 13.97 19.63
C GLY A 104 -4.85 14.02 20.98
N VAL A 105 -5.06 12.88 21.66
CA VAL A 105 -5.95 12.82 22.84
C VAL A 105 -5.39 13.57 24.05
N CYS A 106 -4.23 13.15 24.57
CA CYS A 106 -3.63 13.74 25.76
C CYS A 106 -2.11 13.49 25.78
N HIS A 107 -1.39 14.08 26.75
CA HIS A 107 0.06 13.92 26.87
C HIS A 107 0.49 12.46 27.08
N GLU A 108 -0.26 11.71 27.90
CA GLU A 108 0.05 10.31 28.20
C GLU A 108 -0.13 9.41 26.96
N ALA A 109 -1.27 9.50 26.29
CA ALA A 109 -1.53 8.77 25.04
C ALA A 109 -0.50 9.12 23.95
N ARG A 110 -0.12 10.41 23.84
CA ARG A 110 0.91 10.85 22.91
C ARG A 110 2.27 10.24 23.23
N ALA A 111 2.66 10.22 24.51
CA ALA A 111 3.94 9.66 24.94
C ALA A 111 4.02 8.15 24.68
N LEU A 112 2.90 7.42 24.80
CA LEU A 112 2.82 6.03 24.40
C LEU A 112 2.92 5.89 22.87
N ALA A 113 2.08 6.60 22.12
CA ALA A 113 2.02 6.50 20.66
C ALA A 113 3.35 6.82 19.98
N LEU A 114 4.12 7.79 20.48
CA LEU A 114 5.44 8.13 19.93
C LEU A 114 6.52 7.06 20.16
N ARG A 115 6.25 6.01 20.95
CA ARG A 115 7.13 4.82 21.06
C ARG A 115 6.92 3.84 19.91
N HIS A 116 5.78 3.94 19.23
CA HIS A 116 5.32 3.02 18.19
C HIS A 116 5.33 3.68 16.81
N TYR A 117 4.80 4.90 16.74
CA TYR A 117 4.62 5.65 15.52
C TYR A 117 5.76 6.65 15.29
N GLU A 118 6.23 6.67 14.06
CA GLU A 118 7.11 7.71 13.56
C GLU A 118 6.67 8.17 12.17
N ARG A 119 7.27 9.26 11.67
CA ARG A 119 6.99 9.76 10.32
C ARG A 119 7.83 9.00 9.31
N ALA A 120 7.17 8.27 8.43
CA ALA A 120 7.75 7.43 7.39
C ALA A 120 7.33 7.86 5.98
N PHE A 121 7.91 7.17 5.01
CA PHE A 121 7.63 7.22 3.58
C PHE A 121 7.90 8.59 2.94
N GLY A 122 9.12 9.08 3.17
CA GLY A 122 9.70 10.04 2.22
C GLY A 122 9.86 9.36 0.87
N TRP A 123 9.66 10.11 -0.21
CA TRP A 123 9.72 9.52 -1.55
C TRP A 123 10.36 10.44 -2.58
N ARG A 124 10.90 9.84 -3.63
CA ARG A 124 11.51 10.50 -4.78
C ARG A 124 11.29 9.69 -6.06
N VAL A 125 10.78 10.33 -7.09
CA VAL A 125 10.68 9.74 -8.43
C VAL A 125 12.06 9.72 -9.09
N PRO A 126 12.51 8.56 -9.62
CA PRO A 126 13.78 8.46 -10.36
C PRO A 126 13.81 9.38 -11.57
N ALA A 127 14.90 10.14 -11.73
CA ALA A 127 15.06 11.11 -12.82
C ALA A 127 15.09 10.47 -14.22
N MET A 128 15.36 9.17 -14.30
CA MET A 128 15.31 8.41 -15.55
C MET A 128 13.89 8.12 -16.04
N LEU A 129 12.89 8.19 -15.15
CA LEU A 129 11.51 7.84 -15.45
C LEU A 129 10.68 9.08 -15.85
N ALA A 130 10.90 10.18 -15.15
CA ALA A 130 10.01 11.34 -15.21
C ALA A 130 10.67 12.56 -14.58
N ARG A 131 9.98 13.70 -14.69
CA ARG A 131 10.37 14.92 -14.01
C ARG A 131 10.58 14.65 -12.50
N PRO A 132 11.77 14.92 -11.94
CA PRO A 132 12.06 14.62 -10.55
C PRO A 132 11.08 15.30 -9.59
N ARG A 133 10.39 14.50 -8.79
CA ARG A 133 9.53 14.94 -7.68
C ARG A 133 9.91 14.20 -6.43
N SER A 134 9.78 14.87 -5.29
CA SER A 134 10.03 14.24 -4.00
C SER A 134 9.20 14.89 -2.90
N ALA A 135 8.91 14.14 -1.84
CA ALA A 135 8.33 14.67 -0.63
C ALA A 135 9.03 14.10 0.61
N ALA A 136 9.08 14.92 1.67
CA ALA A 136 9.56 14.49 2.97
C ALA A 136 8.60 13.48 3.63
N PRO A 137 9.08 12.63 4.55
CA PRO A 137 8.24 11.71 5.33
C PRO A 137 7.13 12.45 6.08
N ARG A 138 5.87 12.06 5.86
CA ARG A 138 4.68 12.71 6.45
C ARG A 138 3.67 11.74 7.02
N VAL A 139 3.82 10.44 6.76
CA VAL A 139 2.87 9.41 7.17
C VAL A 139 3.26 8.90 8.55
N TRP A 140 2.34 8.91 9.51
CA TRP A 140 2.55 8.22 10.77
C TRP A 140 2.32 6.73 10.57
N PHE A 141 3.34 5.92 10.83
CA PHE A 141 3.33 4.48 10.60
C PHE A 141 3.99 3.73 11.77
N ASP A 142 3.35 2.66 12.24
CA ASP A 142 3.96 1.66 13.12
C ASP A 142 4.42 0.46 12.26
N PHE A 143 5.73 0.34 12.04
CA PHE A 143 6.30 -0.73 11.22
C PHE A 143 6.05 -2.15 11.73
N ALA A 144 5.69 -2.30 13.02
CA ALA A 144 5.40 -3.59 13.61
C ALA A 144 3.98 -4.09 13.32
N GLN A 145 3.01 -3.18 13.20
CA GLN A 145 1.58 -3.51 13.14
C GLN A 145 0.87 -2.99 11.89
N ASP A 146 1.25 -1.81 11.41
CA ASP A 146 0.57 -1.19 10.27
C ASP A 146 0.87 -1.92 8.96
N THR A 147 -0.12 -1.89 8.07
CA THR A 147 -0.04 -2.43 6.72
C THR A 147 0.07 -1.33 5.68
N LEU A 148 1.03 -1.46 4.77
CA LEU A 148 1.15 -0.61 3.60
C LEU A 148 0.42 -1.24 2.41
N LEU A 149 -0.67 -0.65 1.95
CA LEU A 149 -1.42 -1.08 0.77
C LEU A 149 -0.98 -0.27 -0.46
N LEU A 150 -0.40 -0.93 -1.45
CA LEU A 150 0.03 -0.32 -2.71
C LEU A 150 -1.16 -0.22 -3.67
N LEU A 151 -1.34 0.97 -4.24
CA LEU A 151 -2.41 1.30 -5.20
C LEU A 151 -1.84 2.14 -6.35
N GLY A 152 -2.55 2.19 -7.48
CA GLY A 152 -2.12 2.92 -8.67
C GLY A 152 -1.05 2.20 -9.49
N GLU A 153 -0.25 2.94 -10.25
CA GLU A 153 0.77 2.36 -11.13
C GLU A 153 1.87 1.66 -10.32
N LEU A 154 1.78 0.33 -10.21
CA LEU A 154 2.82 -0.45 -9.52
C LEU A 154 4.14 -0.46 -10.29
N GLU A 155 4.04 -0.45 -11.64
CA GLU A 155 5.17 -0.42 -12.56
C GLU A 155 4.98 0.70 -13.59
N PRO A 156 5.27 1.96 -13.23
CA PRO A 156 5.15 3.07 -14.15
C PRO A 156 6.25 3.04 -15.22
N TYR A 157 5.87 3.44 -16.44
CA TYR A 157 6.74 3.53 -17.62
C TYR A 157 6.84 4.97 -18.12
N ASP A 158 8.04 5.38 -18.54
CA ASP A 158 8.27 6.64 -19.24
C ASP A 158 7.81 6.57 -20.72
N SER A 159 8.03 7.65 -21.48
CA SER A 159 7.76 7.70 -22.91
C SER A 159 8.71 6.83 -23.76
N SER A 160 9.85 6.42 -23.22
CA SER A 160 10.85 5.56 -23.87
C SER A 160 10.72 4.08 -23.48
N ASN A 161 9.64 3.71 -22.80
CA ASN A 161 9.35 2.36 -22.30
C ASN A 161 10.36 1.84 -21.27
N ILE A 162 10.99 2.74 -20.51
CA ILE A 162 11.78 2.46 -19.31
C ILE A 162 10.82 2.43 -18.12
N ASN A 163 10.86 1.36 -17.34
CA ASN A 163 10.09 1.23 -16.11
C ASN A 163 10.91 1.59 -14.86
N ALA A 164 10.22 2.07 -13.83
CA ALA A 164 10.76 2.07 -12.47
C ALA A 164 9.63 1.79 -11.47
N PRO A 165 9.56 0.58 -10.90
CA PRO A 165 8.53 0.18 -9.94
C PRO A 165 8.28 1.22 -8.84
N MET A 166 7.03 1.50 -8.50
CA MET A 166 6.67 2.56 -7.55
C MET A 166 7.32 2.38 -6.16
N VAL A 167 7.62 1.13 -5.80
CA VAL A 167 8.28 0.78 -4.54
C VAL A 167 9.70 1.34 -4.44
N TYR A 168 10.32 1.65 -5.59
CA TYR A 168 11.62 2.35 -5.65
C TYR A 168 11.50 3.85 -5.45
N PHE A 169 10.29 4.39 -5.42
CA PHE A 169 10.07 5.81 -5.10
C PHE A 169 10.16 6.02 -3.59
N LEU A 170 9.80 5.01 -2.80
CA LEU A 170 9.81 5.04 -1.34
C LEU A 170 11.24 4.96 -0.78
N ASP A 171 11.46 5.55 0.39
CA ASP A 171 12.72 5.41 1.11
C ASP A 171 13.02 3.92 1.42
N ARG A 172 14.23 3.49 1.07
CA ARG A 172 14.65 2.09 1.17
C ARG A 172 14.81 1.60 2.62
N ALA A 173 15.09 2.50 3.57
CA ALA A 173 15.18 2.12 4.97
C ALA A 173 13.79 1.80 5.52
N ASP A 174 12.78 2.57 5.11
CA ASP A 174 11.38 2.34 5.51
C ASP A 174 10.82 1.05 4.91
N THR A 175 10.94 0.83 3.60
CA THR A 175 10.40 -0.37 2.94
C THR A 175 10.94 -1.67 3.54
N ARG A 176 12.22 -1.69 3.95
CA ARG A 176 12.83 -2.87 4.59
C ARG A 176 12.25 -3.18 5.97
N ARG A 177 11.66 -2.21 6.65
CA ARG A 177 11.13 -2.36 8.02
C ARG A 177 9.65 -2.74 8.05
N VAL A 178 8.91 -2.44 6.98
CA VAL A 178 7.50 -2.81 6.86
C VAL A 178 7.36 -4.33 6.93
N ARG A 179 6.51 -4.79 7.85
CA ARG A 179 6.21 -6.22 8.06
C ARG A 179 4.96 -6.70 7.34
N HIS A 180 4.04 -5.79 7.04
CA HIS A 180 2.80 -6.09 6.36
C HIS A 180 2.66 -5.21 5.13
N VAL A 181 2.68 -5.83 3.95
CA VAL A 181 2.50 -5.15 2.67
C VAL A 181 1.40 -5.84 1.88
N ALA A 182 0.57 -5.03 1.24
CA ALA A 182 -0.50 -5.48 0.38
C ALA A 182 -0.45 -4.75 -0.97
N CYS A 183 -0.97 -5.37 -2.03
CA CYS A 183 -1.22 -4.73 -3.31
C CYS A 183 -2.70 -4.87 -3.66
N ALA A 184 -3.31 -3.81 -4.16
CA ALA A 184 -4.67 -3.88 -4.70
C ALA A 184 -4.68 -4.76 -5.96
N PHE A 185 -5.62 -5.71 -6.04
CA PHE A 185 -5.74 -6.66 -7.15
C PHE A 185 -5.99 -5.93 -8.48
N GLU A 186 -6.83 -4.88 -8.46
CA GLU A 186 -7.13 -4.04 -9.62
C GLU A 186 -5.87 -3.47 -10.29
N GLU A 187 -4.78 -3.29 -9.55
CA GLU A 187 -3.52 -2.74 -10.06
C GLU A 187 -2.60 -3.78 -10.69
N LEU A 188 -2.92 -5.07 -10.56
CA LEU A 188 -2.22 -6.13 -11.28
C LEU A 188 -2.66 -6.20 -12.75
N ARG A 189 -3.72 -5.47 -13.13
CA ARG A 189 -4.28 -5.43 -14.50
C ARG A 189 -4.44 -6.83 -15.10
N PHE A 190 -4.92 -7.75 -14.27
CA PHE A 190 -5.06 -9.15 -14.63
C PHE A 190 -5.99 -9.29 -15.84
N GLY A 191 -5.51 -9.97 -16.89
CA GLY A 191 -6.24 -10.12 -18.15
C GLY A 191 -5.96 -9.04 -19.19
N GLU A 192 -5.35 -7.92 -18.81
CA GLU A 192 -4.87 -6.88 -19.73
C GLU A 192 -3.38 -7.07 -20.08
N ILE A 193 -2.59 -7.53 -19.12
CA ILE A 193 -1.16 -7.77 -19.27
C ILE A 193 -0.80 -9.25 -19.12
N GLU A 194 0.37 -9.60 -19.67
CA GLU A 194 0.89 -10.97 -19.59
C GLU A 194 1.29 -11.33 -18.16
N SER A 195 1.15 -12.60 -17.78
CA SER A 195 1.45 -13.06 -16.42
C SER A 195 2.90 -12.80 -16.01
N GLU A 196 3.85 -12.83 -16.96
CA GLU A 196 5.26 -12.51 -16.69
C GLU A 196 5.45 -11.06 -16.21
N GLN A 197 4.69 -10.11 -16.75
CA GLN A 197 4.72 -8.70 -16.33
C GLN A 197 4.15 -8.54 -14.91
N ILE A 198 3.05 -9.23 -14.61
CA ILE A 198 2.48 -9.26 -13.25
C ILE A 198 3.53 -9.77 -12.26
N PHE A 199 4.20 -10.89 -12.54
CA PHE A 199 5.21 -11.45 -11.64
C PHE A 199 6.47 -10.61 -11.56
N GLY A 200 6.90 -9.96 -12.64
CA GLY A 200 7.98 -8.97 -12.63
C GLY A 200 7.67 -7.81 -11.68
N CYS A 201 6.46 -7.26 -11.76
CA CYS A 201 5.99 -6.24 -10.84
C CYS A 201 5.99 -6.72 -9.37
N LEU A 202 5.40 -7.89 -9.09
CA LEU A 202 5.33 -8.45 -7.73
C LEU A 202 6.73 -8.76 -7.15
N PHE A 203 7.67 -9.17 -8.00
CA PHE A 203 9.06 -9.39 -7.61
C PHE A 203 9.69 -8.13 -7.01
N HIS A 204 9.50 -6.97 -7.65
CA HIS A 204 10.06 -5.71 -7.16
C HIS A 204 9.48 -5.31 -5.80
N VAL A 205 8.20 -5.59 -5.56
CA VAL A 205 7.55 -5.40 -4.25
C VAL A 205 8.24 -6.30 -3.21
N ILE A 206 8.30 -7.61 -3.45
CA ILE A 206 8.87 -8.57 -2.50
C ILE A 206 10.35 -8.29 -2.20
N ASP A 207 11.13 -7.87 -3.21
CA ASP A 207 12.54 -7.51 -3.04
C ASP A 207 12.72 -6.22 -2.21
N SER A 208 11.82 -5.25 -2.37
CA SER A 208 11.87 -3.99 -1.62
C SER A 208 11.46 -4.19 -0.16
N PHE A 209 10.41 -4.98 0.09
CA PHE A 209 9.81 -5.19 1.40
C PHE A 209 10.40 -6.40 2.14
N THR A 210 11.71 -6.37 2.38
CA THR A 210 12.41 -7.55 2.95
C THR A 210 12.01 -7.90 4.39
N GLY A 211 11.32 -7.01 5.10
CA GLY A 211 10.74 -7.26 6.43
C GLY A 211 9.43 -8.04 6.39
N ALA A 212 8.73 -8.07 5.26
CA ALA A 212 7.40 -8.66 5.14
C ALA A 212 7.44 -10.12 4.70
N GLU A 213 7.11 -11.06 5.59
CA GLU A 213 7.12 -12.51 5.29
C GLU A 213 6.14 -12.89 4.18
N ARG A 214 5.07 -12.10 4.03
CA ARG A 214 3.99 -12.36 3.09
C ARG A 214 3.65 -11.07 2.33
N LEU A 215 3.34 -11.23 1.05
CA LEU A 215 2.68 -10.22 0.24
C LEU A 215 1.20 -10.56 0.18
N LEU A 216 0.35 -9.60 0.55
CA LEU A 216 -1.10 -9.75 0.46
C LEU A 216 -1.59 -9.12 -0.84
N ILE A 217 -2.54 -9.76 -1.51
CA ILE A 217 -3.24 -9.19 -2.67
C ILE A 217 -4.68 -8.97 -2.25
N THR A 218 -5.14 -7.71 -2.25
CA THR A 218 -6.49 -7.37 -1.80
C THR A 218 -7.47 -7.36 -2.96
N SER A 219 -8.60 -8.05 -2.79
CA SER A 219 -9.70 -8.04 -3.77
C SER A 219 -10.91 -7.31 -3.20
N THR A 220 -11.50 -6.45 -4.02
CA THR A 220 -12.81 -5.83 -3.80
C THR A 220 -13.93 -6.75 -4.29
N GLU A 221 -15.18 -6.44 -3.96
CA GLU A 221 -16.34 -7.19 -4.52
C GLU A 221 -16.42 -7.03 -6.04
N GLU A 222 -16.10 -5.84 -6.56
CA GLU A 222 -16.05 -5.57 -8.00
C GLU A 222 -15.00 -6.44 -8.71
N ASP A 223 -13.84 -6.68 -8.08
CA ASP A 223 -12.82 -7.58 -8.62
C ASP A 223 -13.33 -9.01 -8.76
N LEU A 224 -14.05 -9.49 -7.74
CA LEU A 224 -14.61 -10.84 -7.67
C LEU A 224 -15.74 -11.06 -8.70
N GLU A 225 -16.55 -10.03 -8.94
CA GLU A 225 -17.61 -10.06 -9.95
C GLU A 225 -17.05 -10.03 -11.38
N ARG A 226 -16.11 -9.12 -11.65
CA ARG A 226 -15.49 -8.96 -12.97
C ARG A 226 -14.70 -10.18 -13.38
N HIS A 227 -14.03 -10.81 -12.43
CA HIS A 227 -13.22 -11.98 -12.67
C HIS A 227 -13.84 -13.14 -11.88
N THR A 228 -14.88 -13.75 -12.44
CA THR A 228 -15.56 -14.91 -11.87
C THR A 228 -14.63 -16.10 -11.57
N MET A 229 -13.46 -16.18 -12.21
CA MET A 229 -12.39 -17.14 -11.83
C MET A 229 -11.67 -16.78 -10.52
N ILE A 230 -11.69 -15.51 -10.09
CA ILE A 230 -11.33 -15.10 -8.72
C ILE A 230 -12.46 -15.47 -7.75
N GLY A 231 -13.72 -15.65 -8.20
CA GLY A 231 -14.76 -16.32 -7.42
C GLY A 231 -14.41 -17.77 -7.01
N CYS A 232 -13.37 -18.36 -7.62
CA CYS A 232 -12.65 -19.53 -7.13
C CYS A 232 -11.45 -19.15 -6.24
N LEU A 233 -11.59 -18.09 -5.43
CA LEU A 233 -10.67 -17.76 -4.35
C LEU A 233 -10.40 -19.07 -3.61
N PRO A 234 -9.13 -19.49 -3.48
CA PRO A 234 -8.87 -20.72 -2.78
C PRO A 234 -9.45 -20.64 -1.37
N SER A 235 -10.25 -21.64 -1.01
CA SER A 235 -10.18 -22.10 0.38
C SER A 235 -8.69 -22.28 0.72
N SER A 236 -8.28 -22.06 1.96
CA SER A 236 -6.88 -22.02 2.41
C SER A 236 -5.97 -23.20 1.99
N THR A 237 -6.51 -24.21 1.31
CA THR A 237 -5.84 -25.39 0.82
C THR A 237 -5.33 -25.34 -0.63
N ASP A 238 -5.78 -24.42 -1.51
CA ASP A 238 -5.36 -24.42 -2.93
C ASP A 238 -4.93 -23.06 -3.51
N ASN A 239 -3.95 -22.41 -2.88
CA ASN A 239 -3.46 -21.09 -3.31
C ASN A 239 -2.81 -21.12 -4.72
N VAL A 240 -3.63 -20.94 -5.75
CA VAL A 240 -3.22 -20.92 -7.16
C VAL A 240 -2.19 -19.84 -7.43
N VAL A 241 -2.35 -18.64 -6.84
CA VAL A 241 -1.39 -17.54 -6.99
C VAL A 241 -0.01 -17.94 -6.47
N GLN A 242 0.06 -18.59 -5.30
CA GLN A 242 1.31 -19.12 -4.77
C GLN A 242 1.92 -20.21 -5.67
N LYS A 243 1.09 -21.10 -6.24
CA LYS A 243 1.57 -22.15 -7.14
C LYS A 243 2.17 -21.57 -8.42
N ILE A 244 1.51 -20.57 -9.02
CA ILE A 244 2.02 -19.92 -10.23
C ILE A 244 3.29 -19.11 -9.88
N TRP A 245 3.31 -18.42 -8.75
CA TRP A 245 4.50 -17.73 -8.25
C TRP A 245 5.69 -18.70 -8.08
N TRP A 246 5.49 -19.87 -7.48
CA TRP A 246 6.53 -20.88 -7.36
C TRP A 246 6.97 -21.44 -8.71
N ALA A 247 6.06 -21.64 -9.66
CA ALA A 247 6.42 -22.07 -11.01
C ALA A 247 7.30 -21.02 -11.70
N TRP A 248 6.95 -19.73 -11.58
CA TRP A 248 7.72 -18.62 -12.12
C TRP A 248 9.10 -18.47 -11.46
N ILE A 249 9.17 -18.52 -10.11
CA ILE A 249 10.44 -18.49 -9.37
C ILE A 249 11.35 -19.64 -9.80
N ASN A 250 10.82 -20.86 -9.91
CA ASN A 250 11.64 -22.02 -10.24
C ASN A 250 12.04 -22.07 -11.72
N GLY A 251 11.32 -21.36 -12.59
CA GLY A 251 11.65 -21.20 -14.00
C GLY A 251 12.68 -20.10 -14.30
N THR A 252 12.96 -19.22 -13.35
CA THR A 252 13.90 -18.09 -13.53
C THR A 252 15.22 -18.33 -12.79
N SER A 253 16.34 -17.95 -13.39
CA SER A 253 17.69 -18.15 -12.82
C SER A 253 18.15 -17.03 -11.87
N ILE A 254 17.31 -16.01 -11.66
CA ILE A 254 17.67 -14.74 -10.99
C ILE A 254 17.31 -14.76 -9.49
N VAL A 255 16.69 -15.84 -9.00
CA VAL A 255 16.06 -15.84 -7.68
C VAL A 255 17.04 -16.15 -6.55
N THR A 256 17.04 -15.30 -5.51
CA THR A 256 17.75 -15.58 -4.25
C THR A 256 16.94 -16.54 -3.38
N SER A 257 17.59 -17.33 -2.51
CA SER A 257 16.91 -18.25 -1.58
C SER A 257 15.84 -17.56 -0.73
N ARG A 258 16.03 -16.27 -0.40
CA ARG A 258 15.14 -15.48 0.45
C ARG A 258 13.78 -15.17 -0.17
N MET A 259 13.64 -15.24 -1.49
CA MET A 259 12.36 -15.00 -2.18
C MET A 259 11.51 -16.26 -2.30
N ARG A 260 12.14 -17.45 -2.27
CA ARG A 260 11.44 -18.74 -2.34
C ARG A 260 10.53 -18.97 -1.14
N ASP A 261 10.92 -18.47 0.02
CA ASP A 261 10.20 -18.66 1.28
C ASP A 261 9.06 -17.65 1.50
N ARG A 262 8.87 -16.70 0.57
CA ARG A 262 7.80 -15.69 0.66
C ARG A 262 6.46 -16.25 0.18
N GLN A 263 5.41 -15.86 0.88
CA GLN A 263 4.04 -16.25 0.56
C GLN A 263 3.28 -15.07 -0.07
N ILE A 264 2.51 -15.35 -1.12
CA ILE A 264 1.55 -14.44 -1.74
C ILE A 264 0.16 -14.97 -1.42
N LEU A 265 -0.64 -14.19 -0.70
CA LEU A 265 -1.99 -14.59 -0.27
C LEU A 265 -3.01 -13.60 -0.81
N MET A 266 -4.18 -14.09 -1.24
CA MET A 266 -5.32 -13.24 -1.55
C MET A 266 -6.18 -13.06 -0.31
N VAL A 267 -6.59 -11.83 -0.02
CA VAL A 267 -7.46 -11.47 1.10
C VAL A 267 -8.51 -10.48 0.57
N ARG A 268 -9.73 -10.49 1.12
CA ARG A 268 -10.67 -9.41 0.79
C ARG A 268 -10.17 -8.10 1.38
N GLU A 269 -10.34 -7.01 0.65
CA GLU A 269 -9.85 -5.69 1.11
C GLU A 269 -10.50 -5.24 2.43
N ASP A 270 -11.79 -5.52 2.60
CA ASP A 270 -12.55 -5.22 3.83
C ASP A 270 -12.04 -6.00 5.05
N GLY A 271 -11.56 -7.23 4.85
CA GLY A 271 -10.99 -8.08 5.90
C GLY A 271 -9.48 -7.94 6.10
N LEU A 272 -8.80 -7.02 5.41
CA LEU A 272 -7.33 -6.91 5.47
C LEU A 272 -6.83 -6.58 6.90
N ALA A 273 -7.47 -5.60 7.56
CA ALA A 273 -7.06 -5.17 8.90
C ALA A 273 -7.20 -6.31 9.91
N ASP A 274 -8.34 -7.01 9.90
CA ASP A 274 -8.61 -8.16 10.77
C ASP A 274 -7.67 -9.33 10.49
N PHE A 275 -7.37 -9.60 9.21
CA PHE A 275 -6.43 -10.65 8.83
C PHE A 275 -5.04 -10.37 9.41
N VAL A 276 -4.56 -9.13 9.31
CA VAL A 276 -3.25 -8.76 9.85
C VAL A 276 -3.28 -8.80 11.38
N ALA A 277 -4.32 -8.29 12.03
CA ALA A 277 -4.49 -8.34 13.48
C ALA A 277 -4.45 -9.77 14.04
N GLY A 278 -5.02 -10.75 13.33
CA GLY A 278 -4.98 -12.16 13.71
C GLY A 278 -3.61 -12.85 13.55
N HIS A 279 -2.61 -12.18 12.96
CA HIS A 279 -1.29 -12.72 12.66
C HIS A 279 -0.13 -11.88 13.23
N ILE A 280 -0.42 -10.92 14.11
CA ILE A 280 0.55 -10.18 14.93
C ILE A 280 0.86 -10.97 16.19
#